data_AF-A0AAJ7C9B0-F1
#
_entry.id   AF-A0AAJ7C9B0-F1
#
_cell.length_a   1.000
_cell.length_b   1.000
_cell.length_c   1.000
_cell.angle_alpha   90.00
_cell.angle_beta   90.00
_cell.angle_gamma   90.00
#
_symmetry.space_group_name_H-M   'P 1'
#
loop_
_entity.id
_entity.type
_entity.pdbx_description
1 polymer ?
#
loop_
_entity_poly.entity_id
_entity_poly.type
_entity_poly.pdbx_seq_one_letter_code
_entity_poly.pdbx_strand_id
1 'polypeptide(L)'
;MTSIKLLEERVADLEKQIYGVGKCPSIDDPLPENSVVDSLLHANTLIASALSGREKANALVKRMPELNDYLDPKFENIDLQTEAKVELILTVEPQIREIIQMLEKMQELAPVLETELPHGVPELTGKLNTLTLSYLKVNEDSEALSAQTYEVFSKYNEIITSISKSLITLDAAVTAAEIAATPVKQLD
;
A
#
# COMPACT_ATOMS: atom_id res chain seq x y z
N MET A 1 -18.81 7.12 19.67
CA MET A 1 -18.49 7.99 20.83
C MET A 1 -18.08 9.42 20.45
N THR A 2 -17.52 9.66 19.26
CA THR A 2 -17.15 11.00 18.78
C THR A 2 -18.36 11.86 18.37
N SER A 3 -19.40 11.24 17.82
CA SER A 3 -20.64 11.95 17.41
C SER A 3 -21.45 12.53 18.56
N ILE A 4 -21.52 11.82 19.69
CA ILE A 4 -22.26 12.26 20.89
C ILE A 4 -21.56 13.47 21.51
N LYS A 5 -20.22 13.44 21.61
CA LYS A 5 -19.43 14.57 22.14
C LYS A 5 -19.58 15.84 21.31
N LEU A 6 -19.60 15.72 19.99
CA LEU A 6 -19.83 16.86 19.10
C LEU A 6 -21.24 17.45 19.32
N LEU A 7 -22.24 16.60 19.54
CA LEU A 7 -23.60 17.04 19.81
C LEU A 7 -23.70 17.74 21.18
N GLU A 8 -23.04 17.21 22.21
CA GLU A 8 -22.96 17.84 23.53
C GLU A 8 -22.27 19.21 23.49
N GLU A 9 -21.17 19.33 22.75
CA GLU A 9 -20.47 20.61 22.55
C GLU A 9 -21.37 21.64 21.85
N ARG A 10 -22.07 21.22 20.80
CA ARG A 10 -23.00 22.10 20.08
C ARG A 10 -24.19 22.52 20.92
N VAL A 11 -24.70 21.64 21.79
CA VAL A 11 -25.78 21.98 22.73
C VAL A 11 -25.28 22.99 23.75
N ALA A 12 -24.08 22.80 24.31
CA ALA A 12 -23.47 23.74 25.24
C ALA A 12 -23.26 25.14 24.60
N ASP A 13 -22.85 25.19 23.34
CA ASP A 13 -22.71 26.45 22.60
C ASP A 13 -24.06 27.17 22.40
N LEU A 14 -25.12 26.41 22.08
CA LEU A 14 -26.48 26.96 21.94
C LEU A 14 -27.04 27.47 23.26
N GLU A 15 -26.82 26.73 24.35
CA GLU A 15 -27.22 27.15 25.70
C GLU A 15 -26.50 28.43 26.12
N LYS A 16 -25.20 28.53 25.85
CA LYS A 16 -24.40 29.74 26.09
C LYS A 16 -24.90 30.94 25.30
N GLN A 17 -25.37 30.73 24.06
CA GLN A 17 -25.88 31.80 23.22
C GLN A 17 -27.26 32.31 23.67
N ILE A 18 -28.11 31.44 24.22
CA ILE A 18 -29.47 31.78 24.66
C ILE A 18 -29.50 32.31 26.09
N TYR A 19 -28.84 31.65 27.03
CA TYR A 19 -28.86 31.99 28.46
C TYR A 19 -27.71 32.91 28.89
N GLY A 20 -26.72 33.09 28.01
CA GLY A 20 -25.54 33.95 28.24
C GLY A 20 -24.37 33.20 28.90
N VAL A 21 -23.19 33.83 28.87
CA VAL A 21 -21.97 33.26 29.42
C VAL A 21 -22.08 33.16 30.95
N GLY A 22 -22.17 31.93 31.48
CA GLY A 22 -22.17 31.66 32.92
C GLY A 22 -23.52 31.30 33.54
N LYS A 23 -24.59 31.11 32.74
CA LYS A 23 -25.86 30.56 33.22
C LYS A 23 -26.14 29.24 32.50
N CYS A 24 -25.93 28.12 33.20
CA CYS A 24 -26.40 26.82 32.76
C CYS A 24 -27.78 26.60 33.41
N PRO A 25 -28.87 26.45 32.65
CA PRO A 25 -30.17 26.16 33.24
C PRO A 25 -30.10 24.78 33.91
N SER A 26 -30.37 24.73 35.22
CA SER A 26 -30.65 23.46 35.88
C SER A 26 -32.06 23.00 35.48
N ILE A 27 -32.31 21.69 35.47
CA ILE A 27 -33.64 21.12 35.16
C ILE A 27 -34.74 21.67 36.11
N ASP A 28 -34.33 22.19 37.27
CA ASP A 28 -35.20 22.75 38.31
C ASP A 28 -35.36 24.29 38.24
N ASP A 29 -34.69 24.99 37.30
CA ASP A 29 -34.85 26.44 37.16
C ASP A 29 -36.19 26.78 36.47
N PRO A 30 -36.94 27.79 36.96
CA PRO A 30 -38.17 28.21 36.32
C PRO A 30 -37.87 28.71 34.91
N LEU A 31 -38.57 28.13 33.92
CA LEU A 31 -38.54 28.57 32.54
C LEU A 31 -38.77 30.09 32.48
N PRO A 32 -37.94 30.85 31.75
CA PRO A 32 -38.09 32.29 31.66
C PRO A 32 -39.51 32.65 31.20
N GLU A 33 -40.17 33.56 31.94
CA GLU A 33 -41.60 33.90 31.76
C GLU A 33 -41.94 34.43 30.37
N ASN A 34 -40.95 34.91 29.62
CA ASN A 34 -41.10 35.34 28.23
C ASN A 34 -40.26 34.45 27.33
N SER A 35 -40.89 33.83 26.33
CA SER A 35 -40.19 33.08 25.30
C SER A 35 -39.17 33.99 24.60
N VAL A 36 -37.99 33.47 24.26
CA VAL A 36 -36.98 34.17 23.45
C VAL A 36 -37.59 34.65 22.13
N VAL A 37 -38.59 33.93 21.62
CA VAL A 37 -39.33 34.32 20.42
C VAL A 37 -40.19 35.56 20.66
N ASP A 38 -40.83 35.67 21.82
CA ASP A 38 -41.69 36.81 22.16
C ASP A 38 -40.85 38.06 22.43
N SER A 39 -39.71 37.92 23.10
CA SER A 39 -38.77 39.03 23.30
C SER A 39 -38.13 39.49 21.99
N LEU A 40 -37.79 38.56 21.09
CA LEU A 40 -37.31 38.88 19.74
C LEU A 40 -38.38 39.57 18.90
N LEU A 41 -39.63 39.09 18.96
CA LEU A 41 -40.75 39.69 18.24
C LEU A 41 -41.08 41.09 18.78
N HIS A 42 -41.00 41.28 20.10
CA HIS A 42 -41.12 42.59 20.74
C HIS A 42 -40.00 43.54 20.31
N ALA A 43 -38.75 43.08 20.30
CA ALA A 43 -37.62 43.87 19.83
C ALA A 43 -37.76 44.23 18.33
N ASN A 44 -38.18 43.28 17.50
CA ASN A 44 -38.42 43.52 16.08
C ASN A 44 -39.56 44.53 15.86
N THR A 45 -40.69 44.39 16.56
CA THR A 45 -41.80 45.35 16.48
C THR A 45 -41.40 46.75 16.97
N LEU A 46 -40.59 46.86 18.03
CA LEU A 46 -40.01 48.13 18.46
C LEU A 46 -39.11 48.74 17.38
N ILE A 47 -38.20 47.95 16.81
CA ILE A 47 -37.30 48.39 15.72
C ILE A 47 -38.10 48.82 14.49
N ALA A 48 -39.10 48.02 14.08
CA ALA A 48 -39.98 48.33 12.95
C ALA A 48 -40.80 49.61 13.20
N SER A 49 -41.33 49.80 14.40
CA SER A 49 -42.05 51.02 14.77
C SER A 49 -41.14 52.27 14.76
N ALA A 50 -39.90 52.15 15.25
CA ALA A 50 -38.91 53.22 15.23
C ALA A 50 -38.41 53.55 13.80
N LEU A 51 -38.39 52.56 12.90
CA LEU A 51 -38.03 52.70 11.49
C LEU A 51 -39.18 53.16 10.60
N SER A 52 -40.44 52.95 11.02
CA SER A 52 -41.65 53.29 10.24
C SER A 52 -41.79 54.79 9.92
N GLY A 53 -41.09 55.67 10.64
CA GLY A 53 -41.02 57.11 10.36
C GLY A 53 -39.71 57.57 9.70
N ARG A 54 -38.74 56.66 9.46
CA ARG A 54 -37.40 56.97 8.96
C ARG A 54 -37.08 56.13 7.72
N GLU A 55 -37.63 56.55 6.59
CA GLU A 55 -37.49 55.85 5.30
C GLU A 55 -36.03 55.57 4.92
N LYS A 56 -35.12 56.53 5.15
CA LYS A 56 -33.68 56.38 4.89
C LYS A 56 -33.01 55.29 5.75
N ALA A 57 -33.43 55.16 7.01
CA ALA A 57 -32.90 54.14 7.91
C ALA A 57 -33.45 52.75 7.54
N ASN A 58 -34.72 52.67 7.16
CA ASN A 58 -35.33 51.43 6.67
C ASN A 58 -34.67 50.95 5.36
N ALA A 59 -34.36 51.87 4.45
CA ALA A 59 -33.60 51.57 3.24
C ALA A 59 -32.19 51.01 3.56
N LEU A 60 -31.51 51.55 4.57
CA LEU A 60 -30.20 51.05 5.01
C LEU A 60 -30.30 49.63 5.60
N VAL A 61 -31.29 49.38 6.46
CA VAL A 61 -31.52 48.04 7.04
C VAL A 61 -31.79 47.00 5.95
N LYS A 62 -32.54 47.37 4.90
CA LYS A 62 -32.79 46.49 3.75
C LYS A 62 -31.54 46.18 2.92
N ARG A 63 -30.53 47.06 2.92
CA ARG A 63 -29.25 46.84 2.21
C ARG A 63 -28.18 46.18 3.09
N MET A 64 -28.48 45.93 4.36
CA MET A 64 -27.56 45.27 5.28
C MET A 64 -27.23 43.83 4.86
N PRO A 65 -28.17 43.02 4.33
CA PRO A 65 -27.85 41.71 3.74
C PRO A 65 -26.94 41.83 2.51
N GLU A 66 -27.23 42.76 1.58
CA GLU A 66 -26.36 43.01 0.42
C GLU A 66 -24.95 43.40 0.86
N LEU A 67 -24.82 44.26 1.88
CA LEU A 67 -23.53 44.65 2.42
C LEU A 67 -22.81 43.49 3.10
N ASN A 68 -23.53 42.60 3.79
CA ASN A 68 -22.96 41.39 4.37
C ASN A 68 -22.44 40.45 3.27
N ASP A 69 -23.14 40.36 2.15
CA ASP A 69 -22.68 39.60 0.99
C ASP A 69 -21.41 40.23 0.41
N TYR A 70 -21.36 41.55 0.20
CA TYR A 70 -20.14 42.23 -0.27
C TYR A 70 -18.95 42.14 0.68
N LEU A 71 -19.19 41.91 1.97
CA LEU A 71 -18.16 41.73 2.99
C LEU A 71 -17.75 40.26 3.16
N ASP A 72 -18.45 39.30 2.55
CA ASP A 72 -18.02 37.91 2.53
C ASP A 72 -16.77 37.79 1.64
N PRO A 73 -15.63 37.29 2.17
CA PRO A 73 -14.42 37.05 1.37
C PRO A 73 -14.64 36.06 0.20
N LYS A 74 -15.77 35.34 0.17
CA LYS A 74 -16.18 34.48 -0.94
C LYS A 74 -16.99 35.21 -2.02
N PHE A 75 -17.44 36.44 -1.76
CA PHE A 75 -18.20 37.25 -2.71
C PHE A 75 -17.31 37.92 -3.76
N GLU A 76 -15.99 37.79 -3.63
CA GLU A 76 -15.07 38.13 -4.69
C GLU A 76 -15.43 37.27 -5.91
N ASN A 77 -16.17 37.85 -6.86
CA ASN A 77 -15.93 37.55 -8.26
C ASN A 77 -14.46 37.85 -8.44
N ILE A 78 -13.66 36.79 -8.29
CA ILE A 78 -12.28 36.72 -8.76
C ILE A 78 -12.38 36.75 -10.29
N ASP A 79 -12.88 37.85 -10.84
CA ASP A 79 -12.56 38.22 -12.20
C ASP A 79 -11.12 38.74 -12.14
N LEU A 80 -10.21 37.79 -11.92
CA LEU A 80 -8.79 38.02 -12.08
C LEU A 80 -8.64 38.72 -13.43
N GLN A 81 -7.97 39.86 -13.45
CA GLN A 81 -7.74 40.60 -14.68
C GLN A 81 -7.19 39.63 -15.73
N THR A 82 -7.63 39.74 -16.99
CA THR A 82 -7.26 38.79 -18.04
C THR A 82 -5.75 38.56 -18.13
N GLU A 83 -4.96 39.61 -17.89
CA GLU A 83 -3.50 39.55 -17.82
C GLU A 83 -2.99 38.63 -16.70
N ALA A 84 -3.55 38.75 -15.50
CA ALA A 84 -3.20 37.89 -14.36
C ALA A 84 -3.61 36.43 -14.60
N LYS A 85 -4.70 36.18 -15.34
CA LYS A 85 -5.08 34.81 -15.76
C LYS A 85 -4.06 34.22 -16.73
N VAL A 86 -3.56 35.02 -17.67
CA VAL A 86 -2.53 34.58 -18.63
C VAL A 86 -1.23 34.25 -17.92
N GLU A 87 -0.77 35.12 -17.00
CA GLU A 87 0.44 34.85 -16.22
C GLU A 87 0.29 33.63 -15.32
N LEU A 88 -0.87 33.43 -14.70
CA LEU A 88 -1.18 32.23 -13.94
C LEU A 88 -1.13 30.96 -14.81
N ILE A 89 -1.70 31.01 -16.02
CA ILE A 89 -1.66 29.86 -16.93
C ILE A 89 -0.23 29.56 -17.37
N LEU A 90 0.58 30.58 -17.69
CA LEU A 90 1.98 30.39 -18.09
C LEU A 90 2.85 29.83 -16.96
N THR A 91 2.62 30.28 -15.73
CA THR A 91 3.35 29.76 -14.55
C THR A 91 2.95 28.33 -14.20
N VAL A 92 1.71 27.93 -14.45
CA VAL A 92 1.17 26.60 -14.17
C VAL A 92 1.33 25.62 -15.35
N GLU A 93 1.62 26.11 -16.57
CA GLU A 93 1.86 25.31 -17.77
C GLU A 93 2.81 24.10 -17.55
N PRO A 94 4.01 24.25 -16.93
CA PRO A 94 4.91 23.11 -16.75
C PRO A 94 4.29 22.01 -15.88
N GLN A 95 3.53 22.38 -14.85
CA GLN A 95 2.85 21.42 -13.97
C GLN A 95 1.71 20.71 -14.72
N ILE A 96 0.93 21.43 -15.52
CA ILE A 96 -0.12 20.84 -16.36
C ILE A 96 0.50 19.85 -17.35
N ARG A 97 1.64 20.18 -17.96
CA ARG A 97 2.34 19.31 -18.90
C ARG A 97 2.86 18.04 -18.22
N GLU A 98 3.37 18.14 -17.00
CA GLU A 98 3.78 16.98 -16.20
C GLU A 98 2.58 16.07 -15.86
N ILE A 99 1.47 16.66 -15.43
CA ILE A 99 0.23 15.93 -15.12
C ILE A 99 -0.29 15.19 -16.36
N ILE A 100 -0.25 15.82 -17.54
CA ILE A 100 -0.66 15.18 -18.79
C ILE A 100 0.24 13.99 -19.12
N GLN A 101 1.57 14.13 -18.99
CA GLN A 101 2.49 13.01 -19.23
C GLN A 101 2.27 11.86 -18.24
N MET A 102 1.99 12.16 -16.97
CA MET A 102 1.66 11.13 -15.99
C MET A 102 0.33 10.45 -16.31
N LEU A 103 -0.66 11.22 -16.78
CA LEU A 103 -1.97 10.69 -17.17
C LEU A 103 -1.88 9.79 -18.41
N GLU A 104 -1.11 10.20 -19.42
CA GLU A 104 -0.82 9.38 -20.60
C GLU A 104 -0.17 8.04 -20.21
N LYS A 105 0.87 8.08 -19.36
CA LYS A 105 1.49 6.86 -18.81
C LYS A 105 0.50 5.99 -18.04
N MET A 106 -0.38 6.60 -17.26
CA MET A 106 -1.41 5.86 -16.52
C MET A 106 -2.41 5.21 -17.48
N GLN A 107 -2.78 5.89 -18.57
CA GLN A 107 -3.68 5.34 -19.59
C GLN A 107 -3.03 4.21 -20.39
N GLU A 108 -1.73 4.30 -20.68
CA GLU A 108 -0.96 3.21 -21.29
C GLU A 108 -0.87 1.97 -20.38
N LEU A 109 -0.78 2.18 -19.07
CA LEU A 109 -0.69 1.11 -18.06
C LEU A 109 -2.05 0.57 -17.60
N ALA A 110 -3.14 1.30 -17.81
CA ALA A 110 -4.51 0.87 -17.51
C ALA A 110 -4.87 -0.51 -18.10
N PRO A 111 -4.60 -0.82 -19.39
CA PRO A 111 -4.90 -2.14 -19.94
C PRO A 111 -4.06 -3.28 -19.32
N VAL A 112 -2.93 -2.99 -18.67
CA VAL A 112 -2.15 -4.01 -17.94
C VAL A 112 -2.85 -4.42 -16.64
N LEU A 113 -3.66 -3.53 -16.06
CA LEU A 113 -4.50 -3.84 -14.91
C LEU A 113 -5.77 -4.59 -15.32
N GLU A 114 -6.26 -4.36 -16.54
CA GLU A 114 -7.43 -5.04 -17.11
C GLU A 114 -7.10 -6.40 -17.74
N THR A 115 -5.84 -6.65 -18.09
CA THR A 115 -5.42 -7.99 -18.51
C THR A 115 -5.52 -8.93 -17.32
N GLU A 116 -6.19 -10.06 -17.52
CA GLU A 116 -6.56 -11.11 -16.54
C GLU A 116 -5.36 -11.84 -15.91
N LEU A 117 -4.23 -11.16 -15.73
CA LEU A 117 -3.03 -11.70 -15.10
C LEU A 117 -3.29 -12.32 -13.71
N PRO A 118 -4.21 -11.84 -12.84
CA PRO A 118 -4.39 -12.50 -11.54
C PRO A 118 -5.17 -13.82 -11.60
N HIS A 119 -5.84 -14.17 -12.70
CA HIS A 119 -6.63 -15.41 -12.77
C HIS A 119 -5.80 -16.67 -13.06
N GLY A 120 -4.72 -16.54 -13.83
CA GLY A 120 -3.84 -17.68 -14.15
C GLY A 120 -2.82 -18.03 -13.07
N VAL A 121 -2.58 -17.13 -12.10
CA VAL A 121 -1.56 -17.31 -11.06
C VAL A 121 -1.76 -18.57 -10.22
N PRO A 122 -2.98 -18.87 -9.70
CA PRO A 122 -3.19 -20.09 -8.90
C PRO A 122 -2.96 -21.38 -9.69
N GLU A 123 -3.33 -21.41 -10.97
CA GLU A 123 -3.10 -22.56 -11.86
C GLU A 123 -1.61 -22.76 -12.16
N LEU A 124 -0.89 -21.65 -12.44
CA LEU A 124 0.56 -21.64 -12.61
C LEU A 124 1.29 -22.06 -11.34
N THR A 125 0.83 -21.65 -10.15
CA THR A 125 1.39 -22.09 -8.87
C THR A 125 1.18 -23.59 -8.65
N GLY A 126 0.01 -24.13 -9.02
CA GLY A 126 -0.24 -25.57 -8.98
C GLY A 126 0.74 -26.35 -9.87
N LYS A 127 0.89 -25.93 -11.12
CA LYS A 127 1.85 -26.54 -12.08
C LYS A 127 3.29 -26.40 -11.59
N LEU A 128 3.67 -25.24 -11.06
CA LEU A 128 5.01 -25.00 -10.51
C LEU A 128 5.30 -25.94 -9.33
N ASN A 129 4.35 -26.09 -8.39
CA ASN A 129 4.51 -27.00 -7.26
C ASN A 129 4.69 -28.46 -7.72
N THR A 130 3.90 -28.91 -8.71
CA THR A 130 4.08 -30.26 -9.26
C THR A 130 5.45 -30.43 -9.93
N LEU A 131 5.93 -29.41 -10.63
CA LEU A 131 7.24 -29.41 -11.26
C LEU A 131 8.35 -29.46 -10.19
N THR A 132 8.24 -28.65 -9.14
CA THR A 132 9.19 -28.65 -8.00
C THR A 132 9.26 -30.01 -7.32
N LEU A 133 8.11 -30.65 -7.08
CA LEU A 133 8.07 -32.01 -6.51
C LEU A 133 8.75 -33.03 -7.44
N SER A 134 8.48 -32.95 -8.75
CA SER A 134 9.13 -33.84 -9.73
C SER A 134 10.64 -33.62 -9.79
N TYR A 135 11.09 -32.37 -9.69
CA TYR A 135 12.50 -32.01 -9.69
C TYR A 135 13.22 -32.54 -8.45
N LEU A 136 12.63 -32.40 -7.26
CA LEU A 136 13.18 -32.97 -6.03
C LEU A 136 13.35 -34.48 -6.14
N LYS A 137 12.34 -35.18 -6.66
CA LYS A 137 12.41 -36.64 -6.86
C LYS A 137 13.54 -37.03 -7.82
N VAL A 138 13.67 -36.33 -8.95
CA VAL A 138 14.76 -36.58 -9.91
C VAL A 138 16.13 -36.31 -9.28
N ASN A 139 16.24 -35.28 -8.42
CA ASN A 139 17.49 -35.00 -7.71
C ASN A 139 17.84 -36.12 -6.72
N GLU A 140 16.88 -36.60 -5.92
CA GLU A 140 17.10 -37.74 -5.02
C GLU A 140 17.50 -39.01 -5.78
N ASP A 141 16.80 -39.32 -6.88
CA ASP A 141 17.13 -40.46 -7.75
C ASP A 141 18.54 -40.31 -8.35
N SER A 142 18.95 -39.09 -8.72
CA SER A 142 20.29 -38.79 -9.23
C SER A 142 21.37 -38.98 -8.17
N GLU A 143 21.14 -38.55 -6.93
CA GLU A 143 22.07 -38.76 -5.81
C GLU A 143 22.21 -40.26 -5.48
N ALA A 144 21.10 -41.00 -5.45
CA ALA A 144 21.11 -42.44 -5.21
C ALA A 144 21.87 -43.19 -6.32
N LEU A 145 21.64 -42.83 -7.59
CA LEU A 145 22.36 -43.42 -8.72
C LEU A 145 23.86 -43.11 -8.67
N SER A 146 24.22 -41.87 -8.28
CA SER A 146 25.62 -41.48 -8.10
C SER A 146 26.30 -42.32 -7.02
N ALA A 147 25.64 -42.50 -5.86
CA ALA A 147 26.15 -43.33 -4.78
C ALA A 147 26.35 -44.81 -5.21
N GLN A 148 25.38 -45.38 -5.92
CA GLN A 148 25.51 -46.74 -6.47
C GLN A 148 26.67 -46.85 -7.47
N THR A 149 26.86 -45.83 -8.30
CA THR A 149 27.96 -45.78 -9.26
C THR A 149 29.31 -45.77 -8.55
N TYR A 150 29.45 -44.96 -7.50
CA TYR A 150 30.66 -44.95 -6.67
C TYR A 150 30.91 -46.30 -5.97
N GLU A 151 29.86 -46.97 -5.48
CA GLU A 151 29.99 -48.30 -4.88
C GLU A 151 30.50 -49.32 -5.91
N VAL A 152 29.97 -49.30 -7.13
CA VAL A 152 30.43 -50.18 -8.22
C VAL A 152 31.88 -49.89 -8.57
N PHE A 153 32.28 -48.61 -8.66
CA PHE A 153 33.68 -48.25 -8.88
C PHE A 153 34.61 -48.72 -7.74
N SER A 154 34.17 -48.63 -6.49
CA SER A 154 34.94 -49.16 -5.35
C SER A 154 35.15 -50.66 -5.47
N LYS A 155 34.08 -51.42 -5.70
CA LYS A 155 34.15 -52.88 -5.89
C LYS A 155 35.04 -53.26 -7.08
N TYR A 156 34.92 -52.53 -8.18
CA TYR A 156 35.79 -52.75 -9.34
C TYR A 156 37.27 -52.52 -8.98
N ASN A 157 37.59 -51.42 -8.29
CA ASN A 157 38.95 -51.11 -7.89
C ASN A 157 39.52 -52.16 -6.90
N GLU A 158 38.70 -52.65 -5.97
CA GLU A 158 39.06 -53.75 -5.07
C GLU A 158 39.38 -55.04 -5.85
N ILE A 159 38.52 -55.42 -6.81
CA ILE A 159 38.73 -56.61 -7.65
C ILE A 159 40.01 -56.47 -8.48
N ILE A 160 40.23 -55.32 -9.13
CA ILE A 160 41.45 -55.07 -9.90
C ILE A 160 42.69 -55.15 -9.01
N THR A 161 42.65 -54.54 -7.83
CA THR A 161 43.77 -54.62 -6.86
C THR A 161 44.04 -56.06 -6.43
N SER A 162 42.98 -56.86 -6.20
CA SER A 162 43.10 -58.28 -5.86
C SER A 162 43.69 -59.10 -7.01
N ILE A 163 43.25 -58.86 -8.24
CA ILE A 163 43.80 -59.52 -9.44
C ILE A 163 45.27 -59.13 -9.63
N SER A 164 45.63 -57.86 -9.51
CA SER A 164 47.01 -57.40 -9.60
C SER A 164 47.90 -58.07 -8.55
N LYS A 165 47.44 -58.17 -7.30
CA LYS A 165 48.16 -58.91 -6.25
C LYS A 165 48.31 -60.39 -6.59
N SER A 166 47.24 -61.04 -7.05
CA SER A 166 47.25 -62.45 -7.44
C SER A 166 48.22 -62.72 -8.59
N LEU A 167 48.26 -61.84 -9.59
CA LEU A 167 49.20 -61.94 -10.71
C LEU A 167 50.65 -61.77 -10.25
N ILE A 168 50.94 -60.80 -9.38
CA ILE A 168 52.27 -60.62 -8.79
C ILE A 168 52.70 -61.88 -8.01
N THR A 169 51.80 -62.47 -7.22
CA THR A 169 52.12 -63.69 -6.46
C THR A 169 52.35 -64.89 -7.38
N LEU A 170 51.58 -64.99 -8.47
CA LEU A 170 51.75 -66.05 -9.46
C LEU A 170 53.08 -65.88 -10.20
N ASP A 171 53.42 -64.66 -10.61
CA ASP A 171 54.68 -64.32 -11.27
C ASP A 171 55.89 -64.64 -10.39
N ALA A 172 55.81 -64.30 -9.09
CA ALA A 172 56.84 -64.68 -8.12
C ALA A 172 56.97 -66.21 -7.95
N ALA A 173 55.85 -66.94 -7.93
CA ALA A 173 55.85 -68.41 -7.83
C ALA A 173 56.43 -69.06 -9.10
N VAL A 174 56.10 -68.53 -10.29
CA VAL A 174 56.67 -68.97 -11.57
C VAL A 174 58.16 -68.69 -11.62
N THR A 175 58.59 -67.48 -11.26
CA THR A 175 60.02 -67.12 -11.19
C THR A 175 60.78 -68.02 -10.22
N ALA A 176 60.21 -68.35 -9.06
CA ALA A 176 60.83 -69.28 -8.11
C ALA A 176 60.96 -70.69 -8.68
N ALA A 177 59.94 -71.17 -9.40
CA ALA A 177 59.98 -72.45 -10.09
C ALA A 177 61.01 -72.46 -11.24
N GLU A 178 61.12 -71.35 -11.99
CA GLU A 178 62.13 -71.19 -13.05
C GLU A 178 63.55 -71.19 -12.51
N ILE A 179 63.83 -70.46 -11.42
CA ILE A 179 65.15 -70.46 -10.76
C ILE A 179 65.50 -71.87 -10.24
N ALA A 180 64.54 -72.57 -9.63
CA ALA A 180 64.73 -73.96 -9.19
C ALA A 180 64.95 -74.94 -10.36
N ALA A 181 64.41 -74.63 -11.54
CA ALA A 181 64.57 -75.41 -12.76
C ALA A 181 65.82 -75.03 -13.57
N THR A 182 66.48 -73.90 -13.30
CA THR A 182 67.77 -73.59 -13.92
C THR A 182 68.87 -74.50 -13.38
N PRO A 183 69.55 -75.29 -14.23
CA PRO A 183 70.61 -76.19 -13.77
C PRO A 183 71.84 -75.38 -13.35
N VAL A 184 72.38 -75.71 -12.17
CA VAL A 184 73.70 -75.25 -11.72
C VAL A 184 74.72 -75.62 -12.80
N LYS A 185 75.37 -74.61 -13.39
CA LYS A 185 76.59 -74.82 -14.17
C LYS A 185 77.58 -75.59 -13.30
N GLN A 186 77.76 -76.88 -13.58
CA GLN A 186 78.89 -77.62 -13.06
C GLN A 186 80.16 -77.01 -13.67
N LEU A 187 81.02 -76.49 -12.79
CA LEU A 187 82.44 -76.37 -13.07
C LEU A 187 83.00 -77.79 -13.24
N ASP A 188 83.56 -78.06 -14.40
CA ASP A 188 84.79 -78.83 -14.64
C ASP A 188 85.39 -78.39 -15.99
#